data_AF-A0A2V8BBN4-F1
#
_entry.id   AF-A0A2V8BBN4-F1
#
_cell.length_a   1.000
_cell.length_b   1.000
_cell.length_c   1.000
_cell.angle_alpha   90.00
_cell.angle_beta   90.00
_cell.angle_gamma   90.00
#
_symmetry.space_group_name_H-M   'P 1'
#
loop_
_entity.id
_entity.type
_entity.pdbx_description
1 polymer ?
#
loop_
_entity_poly.entity_id
_entity_poly.type
_entity_poly.pdbx_seq_one_letter_code
_entity_poly.pdbx_strand_id
1 'polypeptide(L)'
;MTAVATPAIDLAGYFRRIGYSGETAPTLDVLRAIHLRHAQTIAFENLNPLLRWPVRLDPESLEQKLVLGGRGGYCFEQNTLLRHALERLA
;
A
#
# COMPACT_ATOMS: atom_id res chain seq x y z
N MET A 1 -5.81 6.90 29.84
CA MET A 1 -5.00 6.93 28.58
C MET A 1 -5.73 6.12 27.55
N THR A 2 -6.45 6.76 26.64
CA THR A 2 -7.03 6.10 25.45
C THR A 2 -5.87 5.68 24.56
N ALA A 3 -5.81 4.40 24.19
CA ALA A 3 -4.85 3.92 23.21
C ALA A 3 -5.08 4.68 21.90
N VAL A 4 -4.11 5.49 21.48
CA VAL A 4 -4.08 6.02 20.12
C VAL A 4 -3.83 4.82 19.23
N ALA A 5 -4.82 4.42 18.44
CA ALA A 5 -4.64 3.39 17.43
C ALA A 5 -3.51 3.85 16.50
N THR A 6 -2.47 3.03 16.34
CA THR A 6 -1.39 3.32 15.40
C THR A 6 -2.01 3.50 14.02
N PRO A 7 -1.82 4.65 13.34
CA PRO A 7 -2.34 4.84 12.00
C PRO A 7 -1.76 3.75 11.12
N ALA A 8 -2.62 3.07 10.39
CA ALA A 8 -2.20 1.94 9.58
C ALA A 8 -3.17 1.80 8.40
N ILE A 9 -2.67 1.26 7.28
CA ILE A 9 -3.40 1.14 6.00
C ILE A 9 -4.68 0.32 6.14
N ASP A 10 -5.82 0.76 5.60
CA ASP A 10 -7.02 -0.06 5.43
C ASP A 10 -6.74 -1.20 4.44
N LEU A 11 -6.66 -2.44 4.95
CA LEU A 11 -6.39 -3.62 4.14
C LEU A 11 -7.47 -3.84 3.07
N ALA A 12 -8.74 -3.55 3.39
CA ALA A 12 -9.83 -3.70 2.44
C ALA A 12 -9.73 -2.66 1.31
N GLY A 13 -9.37 -1.42 1.63
CA GLY A 13 -9.06 -0.36 0.65
C GLY A 13 -7.91 -0.73 -0.26
N TYR A 14 -6.82 -1.23 0.30
CA TYR A 14 -5.68 -1.72 -0.45
C TYR A 14 -6.06 -2.86 -1.40
N PHE A 15 -6.81 -3.86 -0.94
CA PHE A 15 -7.28 -4.96 -1.79
C PHE A 15 -8.18 -4.51 -2.92
N ARG A 16 -9.10 -3.56 -2.68
CA ARG A 16 -9.87 -2.92 -3.75
C ARG A 16 -8.96 -2.22 -4.75
N ARG A 17 -7.94 -1.48 -4.29
CA ARG A 17 -6.98 -0.76 -5.15
C ARG A 17 -6.18 -1.68 -6.07
N ILE A 18 -5.80 -2.86 -5.60
CA ILE A 18 -5.01 -3.83 -6.38
C ILE A 18 -5.87 -4.88 -7.08
N GLY A 19 -7.20 -4.86 -6.92
CA GLY A 19 -8.10 -5.86 -7.49
C GLY A 19 -7.90 -7.28 -6.91
N TYR A 20 -7.62 -7.37 -5.61
CA TYR A 20 -7.49 -8.63 -4.89
C TYR A 20 -8.77 -8.95 -4.10
N SER A 21 -9.26 -10.19 -4.25
CA SER A 21 -10.46 -10.68 -3.56
C SER A 21 -10.29 -12.12 -3.06
N GLY A 22 -9.04 -12.56 -2.87
CA GLY A 22 -8.69 -13.92 -2.45
C GLY A 22 -8.62 -14.07 -0.94
N GLU A 23 -8.07 -15.21 -0.51
CA GLU A 23 -7.85 -15.54 0.91
C GLU A 23 -6.83 -14.62 1.58
N THR A 24 -6.90 -14.50 2.90
CA THR A 24 -5.99 -13.65 3.68
C THR A 24 -4.98 -14.42 4.53
N ALA A 25 -5.00 -15.75 4.45
CA ALA A 25 -4.06 -16.59 5.18
C ALA A 25 -2.62 -16.30 4.72
N PRO A 26 -1.62 -16.23 5.60
CA PRO A 26 -0.23 -15.87 5.27
C PRO A 26 0.50 -17.04 4.60
N THR A 27 0.05 -17.41 3.41
CA THR A 27 0.64 -18.47 2.58
C THR A 27 1.47 -17.86 1.47
N LEU A 28 2.37 -18.67 0.90
CA LEU A 28 3.18 -18.26 -0.25
C LEU A 28 2.33 -17.89 -1.47
N ASP A 29 1.21 -18.58 -1.67
CA ASP A 29 0.32 -18.31 -2.81
C ASP A 29 -0.43 -16.99 -2.65
N VAL A 30 -0.87 -16.67 -1.42
CA VAL A 30 -1.45 -15.36 -1.09
C VAL A 30 -0.42 -14.24 -1.30
N LEU A 31 0.81 -14.42 -0.82
CA LEU A 31 1.90 -13.45 -1.04
C LEU A 31 2.15 -13.20 -2.52
N ARG A 32 2.30 -14.26 -3.33
CA ARG A 32 2.50 -14.13 -4.79
C ARG A 32 1.35 -13.39 -5.46
N ALA A 33 0.12 -13.72 -5.08
CA ALA A 33 -1.08 -13.12 -5.66
C ALA A 33 -1.21 -11.63 -5.33
N ILE A 34 -0.90 -11.22 -4.10
CA ILE A 34 -0.89 -9.81 -3.68
C ILE A 34 0.26 -9.05 -4.35
N HIS A 35 1.48 -9.61 -4.32
CA HIS A 35 2.68 -8.98 -4.89
C HIS A 35 2.54 -8.72 -6.39
N LEU A 36 2.05 -9.72 -7.15
CA LEU A 36 1.82 -9.58 -8.59
C LEU A 36 0.81 -8.46 -8.89
N ARG A 37 -0.33 -8.46 -8.19
CA ARG A 37 -1.36 -7.43 -8.38
C ARG A 37 -0.88 -6.04 -8.00
N HIS A 38 -0.13 -5.91 -6.91
CA HIS A 38 0.49 -4.64 -6.51
C HIS A 38 1.34 -4.06 -7.65
N ALA A 39 2.27 -4.87 -8.18
CA ALA A 39 3.17 -4.44 -9.25
C ALA A 39 2.44 -4.12 -10.57
N GLN A 40 1.33 -4.82 -10.87
CA GLN A 40 0.54 -4.57 -12.08
C GLN A 40 -0.38 -3.34 -11.98
N THR A 41 -0.75 -2.92 -10.76
CA THR A 41 -1.79 -1.90 -10.55
C THR A 41 -1.26 -0.57 -10.02
N ILE A 42 -0.14 -0.56 -9.29
CA ILE A 42 0.46 0.65 -8.71
C ILE A 42 1.76 0.95 -9.45
N ALA A 43 1.73 1.99 -10.30
CA ALA A 43 2.88 2.34 -11.14
C ALA A 43 4.10 2.77 -10.31
N PHE A 44 5.28 2.35 -10.75
CA PHE A 44 6.54 2.93 -10.26
C PHE A 44 6.74 4.30 -10.90
N GLU A 45 6.79 5.37 -10.10
CA GLU A 45 6.91 6.75 -10.58
C GLU A 45 7.67 7.66 -9.61
N ASN A 46 8.17 8.79 -10.12
CA ASN A 46 8.89 9.82 -9.39
C ASN A 46 8.37 11.26 -9.68
N LEU A 47 7.09 11.41 -9.99
CA LEU A 47 6.41 12.67 -10.28
C LEU A 47 6.46 13.65 -9.11
N ASN A 48 6.34 13.18 -7.85
CA ASN A 48 6.49 14.08 -6.69
C ASN A 48 7.89 14.71 -6.67
N PRO A 49 9.00 13.94 -6.67
CA PRO A 49 10.35 14.49 -6.81
C PRO A 49 10.52 15.42 -8.02
N LEU A 50 9.99 15.06 -9.19
CA LEU A 50 10.06 15.87 -10.41
C LEU A 50 9.38 17.25 -10.21
N LEU A 51 8.21 17.28 -9.59
CA LEU A 51 7.43 18.49 -9.30
C LEU A 51 7.87 19.19 -8.01
N ARG A 52 8.93 18.71 -7.33
CA ARG A 52 9.41 19.20 -6.03
C ARG A 52 8.34 19.13 -4.93
N TRP A 53 7.43 18.17 -5.03
CA TRP A 53 6.46 17.88 -3.98
C TRP A 53 7.06 16.92 -2.94
N PRO A 54 6.72 17.08 -1.65
CA PRO A 54 7.18 16.17 -0.61
C PRO A 54 6.79 14.71 -0.89
N VAL A 55 7.65 13.78 -0.47
CA VAL A 55 7.33 12.35 -0.38
C VAL A 55 7.16 12.04 1.10
N ARG A 56 5.96 11.58 1.47
CA ARG A 56 5.59 11.25 2.85
C ARG A 56 5.41 9.74 2.97
N LEU A 57 5.95 9.16 4.03
CA LEU A 57 5.98 7.71 4.25
C LEU A 57 5.12 7.28 5.44
N ASP A 58 4.45 8.21 6.12
CA ASP A 58 3.47 7.85 7.14
C ASP A 58 2.26 7.13 6.50
N PRO A 59 1.61 6.20 7.22
CA PRO A 59 0.56 5.36 6.66
C PRO A 59 -0.61 6.14 6.05
N GLU A 60 -1.04 7.22 6.70
CA GLU A 60 -2.15 8.06 6.21
C GLU A 60 -1.81 8.71 4.86
N SER A 61 -0.61 9.30 4.74
CA SER A 61 -0.16 9.89 3.48
C SER A 61 0.00 8.87 2.36
N LEU A 62 0.50 7.67 2.67
CA LEU A 62 0.64 6.59 1.69
C LEU A 62 -0.71 6.08 1.20
N GLU A 63 -1.66 5.87 2.11
CA GLU A 63 -3.03 5.47 1.76
C GLU A 63 -3.70 6.53 0.89
N GLN A 64 -3.65 7.80 1.31
CA GLN A 64 -4.26 8.88 0.57
C GLN A 64 -3.68 9.01 -0.85
N LYS A 65 -2.37 8.85 -1.00
CA LYS A 65 -1.70 8.98 -2.30
C LYS A 65 -1.91 7.76 -3.20
N LEU A 66 -1.53 6.57 -2.73
CA LEU A 66 -1.40 5.37 -3.55
C LEU A 66 -2.72 4.60 -3.68
N VAL A 67 -3.53 4.60 -2.62
CA VAL A 67 -4.77 3.83 -2.55
C VAL A 67 -5.95 4.68 -2.98
N LEU A 68 -6.24 5.76 -2.26
CA LEU A 68 -7.40 6.61 -2.52
C LEU A 68 -7.19 7.52 -3.73
N GLY A 69 -5.99 8.10 -3.86
CA GLY A 69 -5.62 8.98 -4.97
C GLY A 69 -5.25 8.26 -6.27
N GLY A 70 -5.15 6.92 -6.25
CA GLY A 70 -4.86 6.11 -7.44
C GLY A 70 -3.49 6.35 -8.07
N ARG A 71 -2.56 7.02 -7.37
CA ARG A 71 -1.23 7.34 -7.89
C ARG A 71 -0.23 6.21 -7.68
N GLY A 72 0.96 6.40 -8.24
CA GLY A 72 2.12 5.54 -8.02
C GLY A 72 3.12 6.11 -7.02
N GLY A 73 4.26 5.43 -6.87
CA GLY A 73 5.39 5.90 -6.09
C GLY A 73 6.63 5.09 -6.38
N TYR A 74 7.76 5.51 -5.82
CA TYR A 74 9.03 4.79 -5.93
C TYR A 74 9.21 3.77 -4.79
N CYS A 75 10.41 3.20 -4.67
CA CYS A 75 10.69 2.05 -3.81
C CYS A 75 10.25 2.23 -2.34
N PHE A 76 10.51 3.38 -1.72
CA PHE A 76 10.13 3.58 -0.32
C PHE A 76 8.61 3.61 -0.13
N GLU A 77 7.86 4.18 -1.05
CA GLU A 77 6.39 4.27 -0.93
C GLU A 77 5.73 2.92 -1.22
N GLN A 78 6.14 2.28 -2.32
CA GLN A 78 5.63 0.98 -2.77
C GLN A 78 5.86 -0.10 -1.70
N ASN A 79 7.10 -0.25 -1.25
CA ASN A 79 7.47 -1.30 -0.30
C ASN A 79 6.91 -1.03 1.10
N THR A 80 6.78 0.23 1.52
CA THR A 80 6.16 0.55 2.82
C THR A 80 4.67 0.25 2.80
N LEU A 81 3.95 0.61 1.72
CA LEU A 81 2.55 0.25 1.56
C LEU A 81 2.36 -1.28 1.55
N LEU A 82 3.17 -2.00 0.76
CA LEU A 82 3.09 -3.46 0.69
C LEU A 82 3.39 -4.11 2.04
N ARG A 83 4.42 -3.66 2.76
CA ARG A 83 4.73 -4.13 4.11
C ARG A 83 3.54 -3.98 5.05
N HIS A 84 2.92 -2.80 5.08
CA HIS A 84 1.75 -2.56 5.93
C HIS A 84 0.57 -3.45 5.59
N ALA A 85 0.35 -3.77 4.32
CA ALA A 85 -0.69 -4.70 3.93
C ALA A 85 -0.37 -6.15 4.37
N LEU A 86 0.88 -6.59 4.19
CA LEU A 86 1.33 -7.94 4.57
C LEU A 86 1.31 -8.17 6.09
N GLU A 87 1.69 -7.16 6.88
CA GLU A 87 1.65 -7.22 8.36
C GLU A 87 0.23 -7.35 8.93
N ARG A 88 -0.81 -7.14 8.11
CA ARG A 88 -2.22 -7.24 8.49
C ARG A 88 -2.92 -8.51 8.01
N LEU A 89 -2.21 -9.41 7.32
CA LEU A 89 -2.76 -10.72 6.96
C LEU A 89 -3.06 -11.54 8.24
N ALA A 90 -4.09 -12.38 8.19
CA ALA A 90 -4.64 -13.11 9.33
C ALA A 90 -4.16 -14.56 9.38
#